data_AF-A0A317NA88-F1
#
_entry.id   AF-A0A317NA88-F1
#
_cell.length_a   1.000
_cell.length_b   1.000
_cell.length_c   1.000
_cell.angle_alpha   90.00
_cell.angle_beta   90.00
_cell.angle_gamma   90.00
#
_symmetry.space_group_name_H-M   'P 1'
#
loop_
_entity.id
_entity.type
_entity.pdbx_description
1 polymer ?
#
loop_
_entity_poly.entity_id
_entity_poly.type
_entity_poly.pdbx_seq_one_letter_code
_entity_poly.pdbx_strand_id
1 'polypeptide(L)'
;MTGERPLQDLLDEAQAGQLSMSFGGSIRVDAEEFVNIERECQTFKDLIIELQRTARDISLREVWGIGEAVAELTSAQTLVRRFREKGQGSENSVHAVLEQHYQIVDDLQVLHRTIAQKYQETDSEFASRYNELMAQAPQPGTPGAPRDDRA
;
A
#
# COMPACT_ATOMS: atom_id res chain seq x y z
N MET A 1 -19.01 -10.33 -8.83
CA MET A 1 -18.72 -9.53 -7.62
C MET A 1 -18.33 -8.14 -8.10
N THR A 2 -19.05 -7.12 -7.63
CA THR A 2 -18.84 -5.70 -7.98
C THR A 2 -17.43 -5.25 -7.62
N GLY A 3 -16.76 -4.60 -8.57
CA GLY A 3 -15.32 -4.29 -8.55
C GLY A 3 -14.94 -3.08 -7.69
N GLU A 4 -15.37 -3.05 -6.43
CA GLU A 4 -14.86 -2.11 -5.44
C GLU A 4 -13.60 -2.68 -4.80
N ARG A 5 -12.52 -1.88 -4.78
CA ARG A 5 -11.26 -2.29 -4.14
C ARG A 5 -11.48 -2.40 -2.61
N PRO A 6 -10.89 -3.40 -1.93
CA PRO A 6 -11.14 -3.68 -0.51
C PRO A 6 -10.97 -2.49 0.45
N LEU A 7 -10.25 -1.43 0.09
CA LEU A 7 -10.08 -0.23 0.90
C LEU A 7 -10.29 1.08 0.10
N GLN A 8 -11.11 1.06 -0.95
CA GLN A 8 -11.34 2.22 -1.83
C GLN A 8 -11.71 3.50 -1.05
N ASP A 9 -12.64 3.40 -0.09
CA ASP A 9 -13.09 4.54 0.72
C ASP A 9 -11.94 5.20 1.49
N LEU A 10 -11.04 4.41 2.08
CA LEU A 10 -9.88 4.92 2.82
C LEU A 10 -8.85 5.58 1.91
N LEU A 11 -8.69 5.07 0.68
CA LEU A 11 -7.83 5.67 -0.32
C LEU A 11 -8.37 7.04 -0.77
N ASP A 12 -9.68 7.14 -0.97
CA ASP A 12 -10.34 8.38 -1.36
C ASP A 12 -10.26 9.43 -0.24
N GLU A 13 -10.46 9.01 1.01
CA GLU A 13 -10.25 9.87 2.18
C GLU A 13 -8.80 10.35 2.33
N ALA A 14 -7.82 9.47 2.04
CA ALA A 14 -6.40 9.83 2.05
C ALA A 14 -6.07 10.87 0.98
N GLN A 15 -6.55 10.66 -0.25
CA GLN A 15 -6.33 11.58 -1.38
C GLN A 15 -6.98 12.94 -1.13
N ALA A 16 -8.17 12.96 -0.54
CA ALA A 16 -8.88 14.17 -0.15
C ALA A 16 -8.26 14.88 1.07
N GLY A 17 -7.23 14.30 1.70
CA GLY A 17 -6.62 14.82 2.93
C GLY A 17 -7.58 14.81 4.12
N GLN A 18 -8.65 14.03 4.07
CA GLN A 18 -9.70 13.94 5.08
C GLN A 18 -9.43 12.84 6.11
N LEU A 19 -8.35 12.07 5.97
CA LEU A 19 -7.93 11.10 6.98
C LEU A 19 -7.56 11.82 8.30
N SER A 20 -8.55 11.93 9.17
CA SER A 20 -8.39 12.29 10.58
C SER A 20 -7.78 11.11 11.32
N MET A 21 -6.46 10.90 11.20
CA MET A 21 -5.77 10.15 12.24
C MET A 21 -5.65 11.08 13.46
N SER A 22 -6.18 10.67 14.60
CA SER A 22 -5.91 11.38 15.87
C SER A 22 -4.44 11.16 16.22
N PHE A 23 -3.58 12.03 15.71
CA PHE A 23 -2.14 11.99 15.93
C PHE A 23 -1.85 12.45 17.36
N GLY A 24 -1.81 11.52 18.30
CA GLY A 24 -1.45 11.80 19.69
C GLY A 24 0.03 12.21 19.82
N GLY A 25 0.31 13.53 19.81
CA GLY A 25 1.45 14.25 20.41
C GLY A 25 2.91 13.82 20.16
N SER A 26 3.18 12.66 19.56
CA SER A 26 4.53 12.06 19.52
C SER A 26 4.74 11.11 18.34
N ILE A 27 4.04 11.31 17.22
CA ILE A 27 4.39 10.63 15.97
C ILE A 27 5.61 11.33 15.38
N ARG A 28 6.79 10.79 15.68
CA ARG A 28 7.96 10.99 14.82
C ARG A 28 7.72 10.16 13.57
N VAL A 29 7.50 10.83 12.44
CA VAL A 29 7.49 10.18 11.14
C VAL A 29 8.90 9.62 10.91
N ASP A 30 9.07 8.32 11.13
CA ASP A 30 10.31 7.65 10.76
C ASP A 30 10.24 7.33 9.26
N ALA A 31 10.96 8.11 8.46
CA ALA A 31 11.02 7.90 7.02
C ALA A 31 11.56 6.50 6.66
N GLU A 32 12.39 5.91 7.53
CA GLU A 32 12.89 4.54 7.35
C GLU A 32 11.74 3.53 7.46
N GLU A 33 10.83 3.70 8.41
CA GLU A 33 9.68 2.82 8.60
C GLU A 33 8.72 2.86 7.41
N PHE A 34 8.44 4.04 6.85
CA PHE A 34 7.62 4.17 5.63
C PHE A 34 8.24 3.47 4.41
N VAL A 35 9.54 3.61 4.22
CA VAL A 35 10.26 2.94 3.12
C VAL A 35 10.29 1.42 3.31
N ASN A 36 10.41 0.95 4.56
CA ASN A 36 10.39 -0.46 4.88
C ASN A 36 9.03 -1.10 4.60
N ILE A 37 7.94 -0.44 5.00
CA ILE A 37 6.57 -0.91 4.71
C ILE A 37 6.36 -1.02 3.20
N GLU A 38 6.78 -0.02 2.42
CA GLU A 38 6.64 -0.04 0.96
C GLU A 38 7.37 -1.25 0.33
N ARG A 39 8.59 -1.52 0.79
CA ARG A 39 9.42 -2.65 0.33
C ARG A 39 8.80 -3.99 0.73
N GLU A 40 8.30 -4.11 1.95
CA GLU A 40 7.65 -5.32 2.45
C GLU A 40 6.36 -5.61 1.71
N CYS A 41 5.53 -4.60 1.44
CA CYS A 41 4.35 -4.73 0.59
C CYS A 41 4.71 -5.26 -0.79
N GLN A 42 5.77 -4.72 -1.42
CA GLN A 42 6.22 -5.23 -2.73
C GLN A 42 6.70 -6.68 -2.65
N THR A 43 7.52 -7.01 -1.65
CA THR A 43 8.02 -8.37 -1.44
C THR A 43 6.87 -9.38 -1.25
N PHE A 44 5.84 -8.99 -0.49
CA PHE A 44 4.67 -9.82 -0.25
C PHE A 44 3.82 -10.00 -1.51
N LYS A 45 3.63 -8.94 -2.30
CA LYS A 45 2.96 -9.00 -3.62
C LYS A 45 3.69 -9.94 -4.59
N ASP A 46 5.02 -9.88 -4.63
CA ASP A 46 5.83 -10.75 -5.48
C ASP A 46 5.67 -12.23 -5.08
N LEU A 47 5.66 -12.53 -3.78
CA LEU A 47 5.38 -13.87 -3.25
C LEU A 47 3.97 -14.35 -3.62
N ILE A 48 2.96 -13.48 -3.53
CA ILE A 48 1.60 -13.82 -3.96
C ILE A 48 1.57 -14.22 -5.43
N ILE A 49 2.21 -13.45 -6.30
CA ILE A 49 2.28 -13.75 -7.74
C ILE A 49 2.95 -15.10 -8.00
N GLU A 50 4.03 -15.43 -7.27
CA GLU A 50 4.70 -16.73 -7.37
C GLU A 50 3.76 -17.90 -7.00
N LEU A 51 3.02 -17.75 -5.89
CA LEU A 51 2.06 -18.75 -5.44
C LEU A 51 0.87 -18.89 -6.41
N GLN A 52 0.38 -17.79 -6.99
CA GLN A 52 -0.66 -17.81 -8.03
C GLN A 52 -0.19 -18.55 -9.29
N ARG A 53 1.07 -18.33 -9.72
CA ARG A 53 1.67 -19.09 -10.84
C ARG A 53 1.72 -20.58 -10.53
N THR A 54 2.16 -20.95 -9.33
CA THR A 54 2.17 -22.36 -8.89
C THR A 54 0.76 -22.97 -8.90
N ALA A 55 -0.23 -22.24 -8.38
CA ALA A 55 -1.63 -22.69 -8.37
C ALA A 55 -2.20 -22.87 -9.78
N ARG A 56 -1.83 -21.96 -10.70
CA ARG A 56 -2.15 -22.07 -12.13
C ARG A 56 -1.49 -23.29 -12.77
N ASP A 57 -0.22 -23.53 -12.52
CA ASP A 57 0.51 -24.67 -13.08
C ASP A 57 -0.07 -26.01 -12.62
N ILE A 58 -0.45 -26.08 -11.33
CA ILE A 58 -1.21 -27.20 -10.77
C ILE A 58 -2.53 -27.36 -11.53
N SER A 59 -3.29 -26.28 -11.72
CA SER A 59 -4.61 -26.34 -12.37
C SER A 59 -4.54 -26.72 -13.85
N LEU A 60 -3.51 -26.25 -14.56
CA LEU A 60 -3.35 -26.46 -16.01
C LEU A 60 -2.60 -27.75 -16.35
N ARG A 61 -2.13 -28.51 -15.34
CA ARG A 61 -1.41 -29.76 -15.58
C ARG A 61 -2.26 -30.75 -16.40
N GLU A 62 -1.72 -31.13 -17.56
CA GLU A 62 -2.36 -32.04 -18.50
C GLU A 62 -2.35 -33.49 -17.98
N VAL A 63 -1.20 -33.97 -17.52
CA VAL A 63 -0.99 -35.36 -17.07
C VAL A 63 -0.48 -35.38 -15.62
N TRP A 64 -1.20 -36.11 -14.78
CA TRP A 64 -0.95 -36.28 -13.34
C TRP A 64 -0.26 -37.60 -13.02
N GLY A 65 -0.41 -38.62 -13.88
CA GLY A 65 0.24 -39.91 -13.71
C GLY A 65 -0.33 -40.74 -12.57
N ILE A 66 -1.60 -40.52 -12.22
CA ILE A 66 -2.30 -41.21 -11.13
C ILE A 66 -3.40 -42.17 -11.66
N GLY A 67 -3.40 -42.42 -12.97
CA GLY A 67 -4.40 -43.26 -13.63
C GLY A 67 -5.63 -42.49 -14.10
N GLU A 68 -5.55 -41.16 -14.22
CA GLU A 68 -6.64 -40.26 -14.62
C GLU A 68 -7.21 -40.54 -16.01
N ALA A 69 -6.45 -41.22 -16.87
CA ALA A 69 -6.88 -41.63 -18.22
C ALA A 69 -7.64 -42.98 -18.23
N VAL A 70 -7.63 -43.73 -17.12
CA VAL A 70 -8.32 -45.02 -16.99
C VAL A 70 -9.76 -44.76 -16.52
N ALA A 71 -10.74 -45.15 -17.33
CA ALA A 71 -12.15 -44.82 -17.10
C ALA A 71 -12.68 -45.39 -15.78
N GLU A 72 -12.19 -46.57 -15.39
CA GLU A 72 -12.57 -47.32 -14.19
C GLU A 72 -12.01 -46.68 -12.90
N LEU A 73 -10.94 -45.89 -13.01
CA LEU A 73 -10.29 -45.21 -11.87
C LEU A 73 -10.96 -43.86 -11.57
N THR A 74 -12.22 -43.92 -11.16
CA THR A 74 -13.05 -42.74 -10.86
C THR A 74 -12.49 -41.84 -9.74
N SER A 75 -11.76 -42.43 -8.79
CA SER A 75 -11.07 -41.69 -7.71
C SER A 75 -9.95 -40.81 -8.26
N ALA A 76 -9.16 -41.32 -9.22
CA ALA A 76 -8.10 -40.56 -9.88
C ALA A 76 -8.66 -39.35 -10.62
N GLN A 77 -9.72 -39.55 -11.41
CA GLN A 77 -10.40 -38.46 -12.13
C GLN A 77 -10.98 -37.41 -11.15
N THR A 78 -11.54 -37.86 -10.03
CA THR A 78 -12.06 -36.96 -8.98
C THR A 78 -10.97 -36.11 -8.35
N LEU A 79 -9.80 -36.70 -8.05
CA LEU A 79 -8.66 -35.99 -7.50
C LEU A 79 -8.14 -34.93 -8.47
N VAL A 80 -7.94 -35.29 -9.75
CA VAL A 80 -7.52 -34.33 -10.78
C VAL A 80 -8.50 -33.16 -10.86
N ARG A 81 -9.80 -33.44 -10.95
CA ARG A 81 -10.82 -32.38 -10.98
C ARG A 81 -10.71 -31.45 -9.77
N ARG A 82 -10.59 -32.00 -8.56
CA ARG A 82 -10.45 -31.20 -7.33
C ARG A 82 -9.19 -30.33 -7.33
N PHE A 83 -8.07 -30.85 -7.81
CA PHE A 83 -6.85 -30.05 -7.91
C PHE A 83 -6.99 -28.90 -8.92
N ARG A 84 -7.64 -29.15 -10.05
CA ARG A 84 -7.93 -28.11 -11.04
C ARG A 84 -8.82 -27.00 -10.47
N GLU A 85 -9.91 -27.40 -9.82
CA GLU A 85 -10.85 -26.50 -9.15
C GLU A 85 -10.15 -25.69 -8.06
N LYS A 86 -9.39 -26.34 -7.17
CA LYS A 86 -8.71 -25.66 -6.06
C LYS A 86 -7.51 -24.81 -6.47
N GLY A 87 -6.86 -25.11 -7.60
CA GLY A 87 -5.78 -24.26 -8.13
C GLY A 87 -6.31 -22.93 -8.66
N GLN A 88 -7.22 -22.95 -9.64
CA GLN A 88 -7.73 -21.75 -10.31
C GLN A 88 -9.20 -21.86 -10.76
N GLY A 89 -9.80 -23.05 -10.75
CA GLY A 89 -11.10 -23.31 -11.38
C GLY A 89 -12.35 -22.92 -10.57
N SER A 90 -12.21 -22.27 -9.41
CA SER A 90 -13.35 -21.86 -8.56
C SER A 90 -13.14 -20.50 -7.88
N GLU A 91 -14.23 -19.90 -7.41
CA GLU A 91 -14.19 -18.64 -6.62
C GLU A 91 -13.44 -18.79 -5.29
N ASN A 92 -13.36 -20.01 -4.76
CA ASN A 92 -12.59 -20.35 -3.55
C ASN A 92 -11.28 -21.09 -3.87
N SER A 93 -10.73 -20.85 -5.06
CA SER A 93 -9.43 -21.37 -5.46
C SER A 93 -8.31 -20.59 -4.78
N VAL A 94 -7.14 -21.22 -4.68
CA VAL A 94 -5.93 -20.57 -4.17
C VAL A 94 -5.64 -19.30 -4.96
N HIS A 95 -5.76 -19.35 -6.29
CA HIS A 95 -5.55 -18.18 -7.14
C HIS A 95 -6.52 -17.03 -6.78
N ALA A 96 -7.81 -17.31 -6.63
CA ALA A 96 -8.83 -16.29 -6.34
C ALA A 96 -8.66 -15.67 -4.94
N VAL A 97 -8.33 -16.49 -3.93
CA VAL A 97 -8.07 -16.01 -2.57
C VAL A 97 -6.82 -15.14 -2.55
N LEU A 98 -5.73 -15.60 -3.19
CA LEU A 98 -4.49 -14.83 -3.27
C LEU A 98 -4.66 -13.52 -4.04
N GLU A 99 -5.53 -13.48 -5.05
CA GLU A 99 -5.86 -12.23 -5.76
C GLU A 99 -6.49 -11.19 -4.81
N GLN A 100 -7.40 -11.62 -3.94
CA GLN A 100 -7.99 -10.72 -2.93
C GLN A 100 -6.91 -10.20 -1.96
N HIS A 101 -6.00 -11.07 -1.52
CA HIS A 101 -4.88 -10.65 -0.66
C HIS A 101 -3.93 -9.69 -1.38
N TYR A 102 -3.68 -9.89 -2.68
CA TYR A 102 -2.87 -8.97 -3.48
C TYR A 102 -3.49 -7.58 -3.49
N GLN A 103 -4.80 -7.50 -3.74
CA GLN A 103 -5.53 -6.22 -3.76
C GLN A 103 -5.48 -5.50 -2.42
N ILE A 104 -5.64 -6.21 -1.31
CA ILE A 104 -5.53 -5.63 0.05
C ILE A 104 -4.12 -5.05 0.29
N VAL A 105 -3.07 -5.78 -0.08
CA VAL A 105 -1.69 -5.32 0.11
C VAL A 105 -1.35 -4.16 -0.81
N ASP A 106 -1.86 -4.17 -2.04
CA ASP A 106 -1.72 -3.05 -2.98
C ASP A 106 -2.42 -1.79 -2.47
N ASP A 107 -3.64 -1.93 -1.94
CA ASP A 107 -4.37 -0.82 -1.32
C ASP A 107 -3.59 -0.24 -0.13
N LEU A 108 -3.05 -1.09 0.74
CA LEU A 108 -2.24 -0.66 1.89
C LEU A 108 -0.98 0.10 1.45
N GLN A 109 -0.31 -0.39 0.40
CA GLN A 109 0.87 0.27 -0.17
C GLN A 109 0.51 1.66 -0.71
N VAL A 110 -0.56 1.76 -1.49
CA VAL A 110 -1.03 3.05 -2.04
C VAL A 110 -1.41 4.02 -0.93
N LEU A 111 -2.08 3.55 0.12
CA LEU A 111 -2.45 4.35 1.28
C LEU A 111 -1.20 4.94 1.96
N HIS A 112 -0.21 4.09 2.27
CA HIS A 112 1.02 4.54 2.91
C HIS A 112 1.79 5.55 2.06
N ARG A 113 1.89 5.30 0.75
CA ARG A 113 2.52 6.24 -0.20
C ARG A 113 1.79 7.58 -0.24
N THR A 114 0.46 7.56 -0.23
CA THR A 114 -0.38 8.77 -0.24
C THR A 114 -0.16 9.59 1.04
N ILE A 115 -0.12 8.92 2.20
CA ILE A 115 0.16 9.56 3.48
C ILE A 115 1.55 10.22 3.46
N ALA A 116 2.59 9.48 3.04
CA ALA A 116 3.95 10.01 2.96
C ALA A 116 4.05 11.24 2.04
N GLN A 117 3.38 11.21 0.89
CA GLN A 117 3.32 12.35 -0.03
C GLN A 117 2.66 13.57 0.63
N LYS A 118 1.52 13.38 1.31
CA LYS A 118 0.82 14.49 1.99
C LYS A 118 1.64 15.10 3.11
N TYR A 119 2.42 14.29 3.84
CA TYR A 119 3.37 14.79 4.83
C TYR A 119 4.45 15.68 4.21
N GLN A 120 5.04 15.25 3.09
CA GLN A 120 6.06 16.02 2.38
C GLN A 120 5.50 17.35 1.84
N GLU A 121 4.29 17.32 1.27
CA GLU A 121 3.58 18.50 0.79
C GLU A 121 3.34 19.50 1.94
N THR A 122 2.82 19.01 3.08
CA THR A 122 2.52 19.85 4.25
C THR A 122 3.76 20.51 4.84
N ASP A 123 4.87 19.76 4.98
CA ASP A 123 6.12 20.29 5.51
C ASP A 123 6.71 21.36 4.58
N SER A 124 6.67 21.13 3.26
CA SER A 124 7.10 22.09 2.25
C SER A 124 6.24 23.36 2.25
N GLU A 125 4.91 23.22 2.34
CA GLU A 125 3.99 24.36 2.41
C GLU A 125 4.22 25.20 3.67
N PHE A 126 4.42 24.53 4.82
CA PHE A 126 4.75 25.20 6.07
C PHE A 126 6.06 25.97 5.96
N ALA A 127 7.12 25.34 5.44
CA ALA A 127 8.42 25.98 5.25
C ALA A 127 8.34 27.20 4.29
N SER A 128 7.60 27.06 3.18
CA SER A 128 7.37 28.17 2.24
C SER A 128 6.67 29.33 2.92
N ARG A 129 5.56 29.05 3.62
CA ARG A 129 4.75 30.07 4.30
C ARG A 129 5.53 30.75 5.43
N TYR A 130 6.34 30.00 6.17
CA TYR A 130 7.23 30.56 7.20
C TYR A 130 8.25 31.52 6.58
N ASN A 131 8.90 31.12 5.48
CA ASN A 131 9.87 31.98 4.78
C ASN A 131 9.22 33.24 4.21
N GLU A 132 8.02 33.14 3.64
CA GLU A 132 7.24 34.30 3.17
C GLU A 132 6.92 35.26 4.32
N LEU A 133 6.45 34.75 5.46
CA LEU A 133 6.14 35.55 6.65
C LEU A 133 7.40 36.20 7.24
N MET A 134 8.53 35.48 7.27
CA MET A 134 9.82 36.02 7.72
C MET A 134 10.36 37.11 6.78
N ALA A 135 10.19 36.95 5.46
CA ALA A 135 10.58 37.95 4.47
C ALA A 135 9.71 39.21 4.52
N GLN A 136 8.45 39.08 4.93
CA GLN A 136 7.49 40.18 5.11
C GLN A 136 7.54 40.79 6.52
N ALA A 137 8.24 40.15 7.47
CA ALA A 137 8.35 40.65 8.83
C ALA A 137 9.14 41.99 8.85
N PRO A 138 8.63 43.04 9.52
CA PRO A 138 9.38 44.28 9.68
C PRO A 138 10.71 43.99 10.40
N GLN A 139 11.82 44.55 9.90
CA GLN A 139 13.10 44.42 10.60
C GLN A 139 12.97 44.96 12.04
N PRO A 140 13.46 44.24 13.06
CA PRO A 140 13.55 44.79 14.41
C PRO A 140 14.38 46.07 14.33
N GLY A 141 13.76 47.21 14.63
CA GLY A 141 14.41 48.51 14.59
C GLY A 141 15.71 48.48 15.41
N THR A 142 16.81 48.91 14.80
CA THR A 142 18.14 49.05 15.42
C THR A 142 18.01 49.72 16.80
N PRO A 143 18.36 49.03 17.90
CA PRO A 143 18.33 49.64 19.22
C PRO A 143 19.43 50.70 19.34
N GLY A 144 19.02 51.96 19.42
CA GLY A 144 19.77 53.05 20.05
C GLY A 144 20.98 53.60 19.29
N ALA A 145 20.76 54.60 18.43
CA ALA A 145 21.79 55.60 18.19
C ALA A 145 21.99 56.43 19.48
N PRO A 146 23.23 56.59 20.00
CA PRO A 146 23.46 57.41 21.18
C PRO A 146 23.07 58.87 20.89
N ARG A 147 22.25 59.45 21.77
CA ARG A 147 21.98 60.89 21.79
C ARG A 147 23.29 61.59 22.14
N ASP A 148 23.83 62.34 21.18
CA ASP A 148 24.97 63.21 21.39
C ASP A 148 24.50 64.45 22.16
N ASP A 149 24.54 64.35 23.48
CA ASP A 149 24.42 65.50 24.38
C ASP A 149 25.77 66.23 24.40
N ARG A 150 25.95 67.18 23.47
CA ARG A 150 27.02 68.18 23.56
C ARG A 150 26.49 69.60 23.32
N ALA A 151 26.36 70.28 24.47
CA ALA A 151 26.72 71.66 24.82
C ALA A 151 26.37 72.81 23.85
#